data_AF-A0A136LZD8-F1
#
_entry.id   AF-A0A136LZD8-F1
#
_cell.length_a   1.000
_cell.length_b   1.000
_cell.length_c   1.000
_cell.angle_alpha   90.00
_cell.angle_beta   90.00
_cell.angle_gamma   90.00
#
_symmetry.space_group_name_H-M   'P 1'
#
loop_
_entity.id
_entity.type
_entity.pdbx_description
1 polymer ?
#
loop_
_entity_poly.entity_id
_entity_poly.type
_entity_poly.pdbx_seq_one_letter_code
_entity_poly.pdbx_strand_id
1 'polypeptide(L)'
;MADTQETLTQQQKEEMLRLDAEIERAKQYRKILEEESKTLETVYTWKAPERLFSPKSREWYVSLSGFAVVAIALSALTNNFGLVIAIIAIVFLIYALNTTPPKIVTHEITNKGLKLDGSLYLWRMINSFWVVKREGKFLMHMDIMESEREDIPKRFILLQGEGDIDYIVSYIVQYVDYLTSREASNGFLSRLIIGEYQPLLPFLEGRDDIRTKDPKDMPAALKSTPEEELQKQPKKLKPST
;
A
#
# COMPACT_ATOMS: atom_id res chain seq x y z
N MET A 1 1.75 69.39 7.84
CA MET A 1 2.87 68.82 7.05
C MET A 1 3.37 67.48 7.60
N ALA A 2 3.27 67.19 8.91
CA ALA A 2 3.62 65.87 9.47
C ALA A 2 2.66 64.74 9.05
N ASP A 3 1.35 65.03 9.02
CA ASP A 3 0.27 64.09 8.66
C ASP A 3 0.38 63.53 7.21
N THR A 4 0.94 64.34 6.30
CA THR A 4 1.16 63.98 4.89
C THR A 4 2.35 63.04 4.69
N GLN A 5 3.34 63.08 5.58
CA GLN A 5 4.50 62.17 5.53
C GLN A 5 4.15 60.81 6.14
N GLU A 6 3.37 60.78 7.21
CA GLU A 6 2.90 59.52 7.82
C GLU A 6 2.00 58.73 6.86
N THR A 7 1.06 59.41 6.19
CA THR A 7 0.18 58.79 5.19
C THR A 7 0.94 58.25 3.97
N LEU A 8 1.94 58.99 3.46
CA LEU A 8 2.80 58.52 2.37
C LEU A 8 3.63 57.29 2.79
N THR A 9 4.15 57.28 4.01
CA THR A 9 4.95 56.16 4.54
C THR A 9 4.09 54.90 4.75
N GLN A 10 2.83 55.07 5.14
CA GLN A 10 1.88 53.95 5.25
C GLN A 10 1.50 53.39 3.89
N GLN A 11 1.26 54.25 2.90
CA GLN A 11 1.01 53.81 1.52
C GLN A 11 2.18 53.02 0.94
N GLN A 12 3.41 53.48 1.15
CA GLN A 12 4.62 52.77 0.72
C GLN A 12 4.78 51.41 1.41
N LYS A 13 4.46 51.31 2.71
CA LYS A 13 4.49 50.03 3.44
C LYS A 13 3.44 49.06 2.93
N GLU A 14 2.23 49.53 2.66
CA GLU A 14 1.16 48.70 2.08
C GLU A 14 1.53 48.22 0.67
N GLU A 15 2.14 49.08 -0.14
CA GLU A 15 2.63 48.72 -1.48
C GLU A 15 3.76 47.68 -1.40
N MET A 16 4.71 47.86 -0.49
CA MET A 16 5.81 46.91 -0.26
C MET A 16 5.29 45.53 0.19
N LEU A 17 4.31 45.51 1.10
CA LEU A 17 3.68 44.26 1.55
C LEU A 17 2.93 43.53 0.42
N ARG A 18 2.31 44.28 -0.51
CA ARG A 18 1.66 43.68 -1.70
C ARG A 18 2.69 43.09 -2.66
N LEU A 19 3.77 43.83 -2.93
CA LEU A 19 4.89 43.39 -3.76
C LEU A 19 5.55 42.12 -3.19
N ASP A 20 5.80 42.07 -1.88
CA ASP A 20 6.36 40.90 -1.22
C ASP A 20 5.43 39.68 -1.36
N ALA A 21 4.12 39.88 -1.17
CA ALA A 21 3.13 38.82 -1.37
C ALA A 21 3.04 38.33 -2.82
N GLU A 22 3.19 39.22 -3.81
CA GLU A 22 3.26 38.84 -5.23
C GLU A 22 4.53 38.06 -5.56
N ILE A 23 5.68 38.47 -5.00
CA ILE A 23 6.96 37.78 -5.16
C ILE A 23 6.89 36.36 -4.57
N GLU A 24 6.32 36.19 -3.38
CA GLU A 24 6.15 34.86 -2.77
C GLU A 24 5.22 33.96 -3.59
N ARG A 25 4.11 34.50 -4.10
CA ARG A 25 3.23 33.77 -5.03
C ARG A 25 3.96 33.38 -6.31
N ALA A 26 4.74 34.29 -6.90
CA ALA A 26 5.51 34.02 -8.10
C ALA A 26 6.60 32.95 -7.88
N LYS A 27 7.28 32.98 -6.73
CA LYS A 27 8.24 31.93 -6.33
C LYS A 27 7.54 30.58 -6.18
N GLN A 28 6.40 30.55 -5.51
CA GLN A 28 5.61 29.33 -5.34
C GLN A 28 5.14 28.77 -6.70
N TYR A 29 4.65 29.64 -7.59
CA TYR A 29 4.21 29.26 -8.93
C TYR A 29 5.37 28.71 -9.76
N ARG A 30 6.54 29.36 -9.73
CA ARG A 30 7.75 28.89 -10.39
C ARG A 30 8.18 27.51 -9.88
N LYS A 31 8.12 27.28 -8.58
CA LYS A 31 8.45 25.97 -7.99
C LYS A 31 7.51 24.87 -8.48
N ILE A 32 6.20 25.14 -8.55
CA ILE A 32 5.21 24.20 -9.09
C ILE A 32 5.49 23.90 -10.57
N LEU A 33 5.76 24.94 -11.37
CA LEU A 33 6.11 24.76 -12.79
C LEU A 33 7.41 23.96 -12.99
N GLU A 34 8.43 24.20 -12.16
CA GLU A 34 9.68 23.43 -12.19
C GLU A 34 9.41 21.96 -11.84
N GLU A 35 8.59 21.66 -10.83
CA GLU A 35 8.17 20.30 -10.46
C GLU A 35 7.31 19.62 -11.55
N GLU A 36 6.40 20.36 -12.20
CA GLU A 36 5.60 19.88 -13.33
C GLU A 36 6.46 19.58 -14.55
N SER A 37 7.43 20.47 -14.85
CA SER A 37 8.33 20.37 -16.01
C SER A 37 9.37 19.26 -15.92
N LYS A 38 9.65 18.75 -14.70
CA LYS A 38 10.55 17.60 -14.52
C LYS A 38 10.08 16.45 -15.39
N THR A 39 10.96 15.95 -16.24
CA THR A 39 10.71 14.79 -17.09
C THR A 39 10.40 13.57 -16.24
N LEU A 40 9.48 12.72 -16.71
CA LEU A 40 9.19 11.45 -16.05
C LEU A 40 10.43 10.56 -16.18
N GLU A 41 11.07 10.24 -15.06
CA GLU A 41 12.26 9.40 -15.02
C GLU A 41 11.94 8.11 -14.27
N THR A 42 12.21 6.99 -14.93
CA THR A 42 12.10 5.66 -14.30
C THR A 42 13.36 5.40 -13.48
N VAL A 43 13.16 5.19 -12.18
CA VAL A 43 14.23 4.96 -11.20
C VAL A 43 14.53 3.47 -11.08
N TYR A 44 13.47 2.65 -11.05
CA TYR A 44 13.60 1.21 -10.87
C TYR A 44 12.47 0.47 -11.57
N THR A 45 12.78 -0.70 -12.13
CA THR A 45 11.82 -1.53 -12.86
C THR A 45 11.98 -2.97 -12.47
N TRP A 46 10.86 -3.65 -12.21
CA TRP A 46 10.87 -5.09 -11.94
C TRP A 46 9.66 -5.76 -12.56
N LYS A 47 9.78 -7.08 -12.73
CA LYS A 47 8.69 -7.93 -13.20
C LYS A 47 8.14 -8.73 -12.04
N ALA A 48 6.82 -8.79 -11.97
CA ALA A 48 6.12 -9.59 -10.98
C ALA A 48 4.87 -10.23 -11.59
N PRO A 49 4.41 -11.37 -11.06
CA PRO A 49 3.09 -11.89 -11.39
C PRO A 49 2.02 -10.89 -10.97
N GLU A 50 0.94 -10.77 -11.74
CA GLU A 50 -0.22 -9.93 -11.40
C GLU A 50 -0.92 -10.38 -10.11
N ARG A 51 -0.93 -11.69 -9.85
CA ARG A 51 -1.53 -12.28 -8.66
C ARG A 51 -0.61 -13.33 -8.06
N LEU A 52 -0.74 -13.54 -6.75
CA LEU A 52 -0.12 -14.67 -6.09
C LEU A 52 -0.73 -15.96 -6.66
N PHE A 53 0.07 -16.68 -7.45
CA PHE A 53 -0.31 -17.97 -7.99
C PHE A 53 0.53 -19.05 -7.35
N SER A 54 -0.17 -19.98 -6.70
CA SER A 54 0.39 -21.16 -6.08
C SER A 54 -0.34 -22.35 -6.69
N PRO A 55 0.29 -23.05 -7.66
CA PRO A 55 -0.36 -24.19 -8.29
C PRO A 55 -0.70 -25.22 -7.22
N LYS A 56 -1.93 -25.72 -7.25
CA LYS A 56 -2.39 -26.69 -6.25
C LYS A 56 -1.68 -28.03 -6.46
N SER A 57 -1.26 -28.64 -5.36
CA SER A 57 -0.59 -29.94 -5.39
C SER A 57 -1.55 -31.04 -5.85
N ARG A 58 -0.99 -32.16 -6.33
CA ARG A 58 -1.78 -33.35 -6.69
C ARG A 58 -2.66 -33.82 -5.52
N GLU A 59 -2.12 -33.78 -4.31
CA GLU A 59 -2.84 -34.17 -3.07
C GLU A 59 -4.08 -33.32 -2.81
N TRP A 60 -4.01 -32.02 -3.12
CA TRP A 60 -5.15 -31.12 -3.00
C TRP A 60 -6.27 -31.51 -3.95
N TYR A 61 -5.95 -31.83 -5.21
CA TYR A 61 -6.94 -32.30 -6.19
C TYR A 61 -7.54 -33.66 -5.82
N VAL A 62 -6.73 -34.60 -5.31
CA VAL A 62 -7.23 -35.88 -4.81
C VAL A 62 -8.23 -35.68 -3.67
N SER A 63 -7.92 -34.77 -2.75
CA SER A 63 -8.83 -34.43 -1.64
C SER A 63 -10.14 -33.81 -2.15
N LEU A 64 -10.06 -32.85 -3.07
CA LEU A 64 -11.22 -32.22 -3.70
C LEU A 64 -12.10 -33.24 -4.44
N SER A 65 -11.49 -34.13 -5.22
CA SER A 65 -12.21 -35.22 -5.91
C SER A 65 -12.85 -36.19 -4.93
N GLY A 66 -12.19 -36.51 -3.82
CA GLY A 66 -12.74 -37.34 -2.75
C GLY A 66 -14.01 -36.73 -2.16
N PHE A 67 -13.98 -35.44 -1.78
CA PHE A 67 -15.17 -34.72 -1.30
C PHE A 67 -16.29 -34.67 -2.34
N ALA A 68 -15.95 -34.41 -3.60
CA ALA A 68 -16.93 -34.36 -4.69
C ALA A 68 -17.62 -35.72 -4.89
N VAL A 69 -16.88 -36.83 -4.87
CA VAL A 69 -17.44 -38.19 -5.02
C VAL A 69 -18.40 -38.50 -3.88
N VAL A 70 -18.03 -38.20 -2.63
CA VAL A 70 -18.91 -38.42 -1.47
C VAL A 70 -20.18 -37.57 -1.60
N ALA A 71 -20.05 -36.29 -1.96
CA ALA A 71 -21.20 -35.40 -2.14
C ALA A 71 -22.12 -35.87 -3.28
N ILE A 72 -21.56 -36.32 -4.41
CA ILE A 72 -22.32 -36.87 -5.54
C ILE A 72 -23.04 -38.15 -5.11
N ALA A 73 -22.38 -39.05 -4.38
CA ALA A 73 -22.99 -40.27 -3.88
C ALA A 73 -24.21 -39.95 -2.99
N LEU A 74 -24.05 -39.07 -1.99
CA LEU A 74 -25.16 -38.63 -1.12
C LEU A 74 -26.30 -37.98 -1.90
N SER A 75 -25.97 -37.19 -2.92
CA SER A 75 -26.94 -36.54 -3.80
C SER A 75 -27.71 -37.55 -4.65
N ALA A 76 -27.04 -38.59 -5.14
CA ALA A 76 -27.67 -39.66 -5.89
C ALA A 76 -28.60 -40.51 -5.00
N LEU A 77 -28.22 -40.78 -3.74
CA LEU A 77 -29.07 -41.48 -2.77
C LEU A 77 -30.39 -40.74 -2.49
N THR A 78 -30.37 -39.40 -2.56
CA THR A 78 -31.56 -38.56 -2.37
C THR A 78 -32.34 -38.32 -3.67
N ASN A 79 -31.97 -38.98 -4.78
CA ASN A 79 -32.50 -38.77 -6.14
C ASN A 79 -32.42 -37.31 -6.62
N ASN A 80 -31.52 -36.50 -6.04
CA ASN A 80 -31.34 -35.11 -6.43
C ASN A 80 -30.24 -35.02 -7.50
N PHE A 81 -30.61 -35.27 -8.76
CA PHE A 81 -29.67 -35.18 -9.88
C PHE A 81 -29.25 -33.73 -10.20
N GLY A 82 -30.04 -32.73 -9.80
CA GLY A 82 -29.68 -31.32 -9.96
C GLY A 82 -28.43 -30.95 -9.16
N LEU A 83 -28.35 -31.43 -7.92
CA LEU A 83 -27.18 -31.24 -7.06
C LEU A 83 -25.92 -31.94 -7.62
N VAL A 84 -26.05 -33.11 -8.24
CA VAL A 84 -24.93 -33.79 -8.91
C VAL A 84 -24.32 -32.90 -10.00
N ILE A 85 -25.16 -32.32 -10.87
CA ILE A 85 -24.72 -31.42 -11.94
C ILE A 85 -24.06 -30.17 -11.36
N ALA A 86 -24.63 -29.58 -10.31
CA ALA A 86 -24.07 -28.41 -9.65
C ALA A 86 -22.68 -28.70 -9.05
N ILE A 87 -22.49 -29.85 -8.39
CA ILE A 87 -21.19 -30.24 -7.84
C ILE A 87 -20.15 -30.38 -8.95
N ILE A 88 -20.51 -31.07 -10.06
CA ILE A 88 -19.62 -31.22 -11.21
C ILE A 88 -19.24 -29.85 -11.78
N ALA A 89 -20.20 -28.94 -11.93
CA ALA A 89 -19.96 -27.58 -12.43
C ALA A 89 -19.02 -26.78 -11.50
N ILE A 90 -19.19 -26.88 -10.18
CA ILE A 90 -18.31 -26.23 -9.20
C ILE A 90 -16.89 -26.80 -9.26
N VAL A 91 -16.73 -28.13 -9.30
CA VAL A 91 -15.42 -28.77 -9.40
C VAL A 91 -14.72 -28.36 -10.69
N PHE A 92 -15.45 -28.35 -11.81
CA PHE A 92 -14.95 -27.87 -13.10
C PHE A 92 -14.52 -26.40 -13.04
N LEU A 93 -15.34 -25.52 -12.46
CA LEU A 93 -15.03 -24.11 -12.30
C LEU A 93 -13.77 -23.90 -11.44
N ILE A 94 -13.66 -24.60 -10.31
CA ILE A 94 -12.48 -24.57 -9.45
C ILE A 94 -11.23 -25.01 -10.24
N TYR A 95 -11.33 -26.09 -11.00
CA TYR A 95 -10.23 -26.57 -11.83
C TYR A 95 -9.80 -25.53 -12.88
N ALA A 96 -10.77 -24.95 -13.61
CA ALA A 96 -10.51 -23.94 -14.62
C ALA A 96 -9.83 -22.69 -14.03
N LEU A 97 -10.32 -22.19 -12.89
CA LEU A 97 -9.76 -21.01 -12.22
C LEU A 97 -8.33 -21.20 -11.71
N ASN A 98 -7.99 -22.42 -11.28
CA ASN A 98 -6.66 -22.76 -10.76
C ASN A 98 -5.66 -23.14 -11.87
N THR A 99 -6.12 -23.39 -13.09
CA THR A 99 -5.23 -23.79 -14.21
C THR A 99 -4.70 -22.59 -14.99
N THR A 100 -5.34 -21.42 -14.90
CA THR A 100 -4.90 -20.22 -15.61
C THR A 100 -3.71 -19.57 -14.90
N PRO A 101 -2.50 -19.56 -15.49
CA PRO A 101 -1.35 -18.91 -14.88
C PRO A 101 -1.54 -17.38 -14.84
N PRO A 102 -0.96 -16.69 -13.85
CA PRO A 102 -1.00 -15.24 -13.78
C PRO A 102 -0.16 -14.64 -14.91
N LYS A 103 -0.58 -13.49 -15.42
CA LYS A 103 0.26 -12.72 -16.34
C LYS A 103 1.44 -12.12 -15.58
N ILE A 104 2.57 -11.97 -16.26
CA ILE A 104 3.71 -11.22 -15.74
C ILE A 104 3.50 -9.76 -16.13
N VAL A 105 3.43 -8.90 -15.12
CA VAL A 105 3.30 -7.44 -15.29
C VAL A 105 4.62 -6.78 -14.94
N THR A 106 4.89 -5.66 -15.61
CA THR A 106 6.08 -4.84 -15.33
C THR A 106 5.65 -3.66 -14.48
N HIS A 107 6.35 -3.47 -13.37
CA HIS A 107 6.16 -2.34 -12.46
C HIS A 107 7.37 -1.42 -12.54
N GLU A 108 7.11 -0.11 -12.53
CA GLU A 108 8.16 0.89 -12.55
C GLU A 108 7.96 1.88 -11.38
N ILE A 109 9.02 2.12 -10.62
CA ILE A 109 9.12 3.27 -9.73
C ILE A 109 9.66 4.42 -10.56
N THR A 110 8.95 5.54 -10.52
CA THR A 110 9.35 6.78 -11.19
C THR A 110 9.55 7.89 -10.17
N ASN A 111 10.21 8.96 -10.58
CA ASN A 111 10.37 10.17 -9.76
C ASN A 111 9.03 10.80 -9.33
N LYS A 112 7.94 10.61 -10.10
CA LYS A 112 6.61 11.19 -9.83
C LYS A 112 5.60 10.22 -9.19
N GLY A 113 5.86 8.91 -9.24
CA GLY A 113 4.89 7.92 -8.78
C GLY A 113 5.26 6.47 -9.13
N LEU A 114 4.28 5.58 -9.00
CA LEU A 114 4.38 4.18 -9.40
C LEU A 114 3.62 3.95 -10.70
N LYS A 115 4.28 3.33 -11.68
CA LYS A 115 3.64 2.88 -12.90
C LYS A 115 3.31 1.40 -12.77
N LEU A 116 2.02 1.09 -12.74
CA LEU A 116 1.49 -0.26 -12.59
C LEU A 116 0.76 -0.62 -13.88
N ASP A 117 1.23 -1.68 -14.56
CA ASP A 117 0.62 -2.19 -15.81
C ASP A 117 0.35 -1.08 -16.85
N GLY A 118 1.33 -0.18 -17.02
CA GLY A 118 1.25 0.94 -17.96
C GLY A 118 0.54 2.20 -17.44
N SER A 119 -0.17 2.14 -16.31
CA SER A 119 -0.85 3.28 -15.71
C SER A 119 0.00 3.94 -14.62
N LEU A 120 0.16 5.26 -14.66
CA LEU A 120 0.94 6.01 -13.67
C LEU A 120 0.07 6.51 -12.52
N TYR A 121 0.39 6.09 -11.30
CA TYR A 121 -0.19 6.55 -10.06
C TYR A 121 0.80 7.50 -9.37
N LEU A 122 0.46 8.78 -9.30
CA LEU A 122 1.31 9.79 -8.66
C LEU A 122 1.45 9.51 -7.16
N TRP A 123 2.58 9.88 -6.57
CA TRP A 123 2.81 9.70 -5.12
C TRP A 123 1.68 10.30 -4.26
N ARG A 124 1.14 11.46 -4.66
CA ARG A 124 0.01 12.12 -3.97
C ARG A 124 -1.27 11.27 -3.93
N MET A 125 -1.46 10.37 -4.87
CA MET A 125 -2.64 9.49 -4.92
C MET A 125 -2.48 8.28 -3.98
N ILE A 126 -1.26 7.95 -3.58
CA ILE A 126 -0.98 6.80 -2.73
C ILE A 126 -0.98 7.31 -1.29
N ASN A 127 -1.99 6.91 -0.53
CA ASN A 127 -2.17 7.39 0.83
C ASN A 127 -1.19 6.69 1.78
N SER A 128 -1.17 5.35 1.74
CA SER A 128 -0.35 4.54 2.63
C SER A 128 -0.03 3.18 2.03
N PHE A 129 0.99 2.52 2.59
CA PHE A 129 1.36 1.16 2.19
C PHE A 129 1.89 0.33 3.36
N TRP A 130 1.88 -1.00 3.22
CA TRP A 130 2.52 -1.92 4.16
C TRP A 130 2.92 -3.21 3.45
N VAL A 131 3.88 -3.93 4.04
CA VAL A 131 4.37 -5.20 3.51
C VAL A 131 3.78 -6.37 4.31
N VAL A 132 3.40 -7.41 3.57
CA VAL A 132 2.91 -8.68 4.09
C VAL A 132 3.73 -9.80 3.47
N LYS A 133 4.02 -10.85 4.25
CA LYS A 133 4.67 -12.08 3.77
C LYS A 133 3.64 -13.20 3.71
N ARG A 134 3.54 -13.86 2.55
CA ARG A 134 2.68 -15.03 2.34
C ARG A 134 3.36 -16.03 1.42
N GLU A 135 3.36 -17.30 1.81
CA GLU A 135 3.98 -18.39 1.03
C GLU A 135 5.45 -18.08 0.66
N GLY A 136 6.18 -17.44 1.58
CA GLY A 136 7.58 -17.05 1.37
C GLY A 136 7.82 -15.84 0.47
N LYS A 137 6.76 -15.23 -0.08
CA LYS A 137 6.83 -14.05 -0.96
C LYS A 137 6.35 -12.80 -0.24
N PHE A 138 6.95 -11.65 -0.55
CA PHE A 138 6.50 -10.36 -0.05
C PHE A 138 5.46 -9.74 -1.00
N LEU A 139 4.41 -9.19 -0.38
CA LEU A 139 3.31 -8.48 -1.02
C LEU A 139 3.23 -7.08 -0.42
N MET A 140 3.25 -6.08 -1.27
CA MET A 140 3.11 -4.68 -0.89
C MET A 140 1.67 -4.26 -1.15
N HIS A 141 0.95 -3.99 -0.07
CA HIS A 141 -0.40 -3.45 -0.13
C HIS A 141 -0.32 -1.93 -0.12
N MET A 142 -1.05 -1.29 -1.02
CA MET A 142 -1.09 0.16 -1.11
C MET A 142 -2.52 0.63 -1.22
N ASP A 143 -2.89 1.61 -0.40
CA ASP A 143 -4.20 2.25 -0.44
C ASP A 143 -4.09 3.53 -1.29
N ILE A 144 -4.82 3.55 -2.40
CA ILE A 144 -4.87 4.64 -3.37
C ILE A 144 -6.19 5.39 -3.22
N MET A 145 -6.11 6.71 -3.15
CA MET A 145 -7.26 7.62 -3.14
C MET A 145 -7.17 8.51 -4.38
N GLU A 146 -8.12 8.35 -5.29
CA GLU A 146 -8.15 9.13 -6.53
C GLU A 146 -8.86 10.47 -6.34
N SER A 147 -9.74 10.55 -5.32
CA SER A 147 -10.49 11.75 -4.97
C SER A 147 -10.73 11.83 -3.47
N GLU A 148 -10.75 13.05 -2.93
CA GLU A 148 -11.08 13.33 -1.53
C GLU A 148 -12.53 12.94 -1.14
N ARG A 149 -13.37 12.62 -2.14
CA ARG A 149 -14.76 12.18 -1.94
C ARG A 149 -14.91 10.65 -1.90
N GLU A 150 -13.83 9.89 -2.07
CA GLU A 150 -13.88 8.43 -1.97
C GLU A 150 -13.75 8.01 -0.50
N ASP A 151 -14.84 7.50 0.08
CA ASP A 151 -14.85 6.96 1.44
C ASP A 151 -14.08 5.63 1.57
N ILE A 152 -13.81 4.96 0.44
CA ILE A 152 -13.16 3.64 0.39
C ILE A 152 -11.95 3.72 -0.54
N PRO A 153 -10.71 3.56 -0.01
CA PRO A 153 -9.52 3.56 -0.85
C PRO A 153 -9.47 2.32 -1.75
N LYS A 154 -8.96 2.50 -2.97
CA LYS A 154 -8.67 1.40 -3.89
C LYS A 154 -7.37 0.75 -3.46
N ARG A 155 -7.42 -0.54 -3.12
CA ARG A 155 -6.23 -1.28 -2.67
C ARG A 155 -5.55 -1.99 -3.83
N PHE A 156 -4.28 -1.65 -4.06
CA PHE A 156 -3.42 -2.36 -4.99
C PHE A 156 -2.48 -3.29 -4.21
N ILE A 157 -2.19 -4.44 -4.81
CA ILE A 157 -1.24 -5.41 -4.25
C ILE A 157 -0.15 -5.62 -5.28
N LEU A 158 1.08 -5.26 -4.93
CA LEU A 158 2.25 -5.48 -5.76
C LEU A 158 3.01 -6.67 -5.21
N LEU A 159 3.37 -7.59 -6.08
CA LEU A 159 4.24 -8.70 -5.72
C LEU A 159 5.70 -8.28 -5.92
N GLN A 160 6.57 -8.77 -5.04
CA GLN A 160 8.01 -8.57 -5.18
C GLN A 160 8.54 -9.10 -6.53
N GLY A 161 8.12 -10.31 -6.93
CA GLY A 161 8.58 -10.93 -8.16
C GLY A 161 10.11 -11.04 -8.21
N GLU A 162 10.71 -10.50 -9.27
CA GLU A 162 12.17 -10.43 -9.48
C GLU A 162 12.82 -9.19 -8.83
N GLY A 163 12.03 -8.33 -8.18
CA GLY A 163 12.50 -7.07 -7.58
C GLY A 163 13.21 -7.24 -6.23
N ASP A 164 14.10 -6.30 -5.94
CA ASP A 164 14.70 -6.12 -4.62
C ASP A 164 13.71 -5.41 -3.69
N ILE A 165 13.14 -6.16 -2.73
CA ILE A 165 12.13 -5.64 -1.81
C ILE A 165 12.67 -4.54 -0.92
N ASP A 166 13.93 -4.63 -0.49
CA ASP A 166 14.54 -3.67 0.42
C ASP A 166 14.70 -2.34 -0.31
N TYR A 167 15.20 -2.37 -1.55
CA TYR A 167 15.28 -1.18 -2.39
C TYR A 167 13.90 -0.56 -2.63
N ILE A 168 12.91 -1.35 -3.04
CA ILE A 168 11.55 -0.87 -3.36
C ILE A 168 10.92 -0.18 -2.14
N VAL A 169 10.91 -0.85 -0.98
CA VAL A 169 10.30 -0.34 0.25
C VAL A 169 11.03 0.93 0.71
N SER A 170 12.36 0.91 0.69
CA SER A 170 13.20 2.04 1.09
C SER A 170 12.99 3.29 0.21
N TYR A 171 12.59 3.10 -1.05
CA TYR A 171 12.25 4.20 -1.94
C TYR A 171 10.83 4.72 -1.70
N ILE A 172 9.84 3.82 -1.62
CA ILE A 172 8.43 4.20 -1.47
C ILE A 172 8.17 4.93 -0.14
N VAL A 173 8.83 4.52 0.95
CA VAL A 173 8.65 5.13 2.29
C VAL A 173 9.07 6.62 2.36
N GLN A 174 9.86 7.09 1.39
CA GLN A 174 10.22 8.50 1.28
C GLN A 174 9.04 9.37 0.82
N TYR A 175 8.05 8.77 0.17
CA TYR A 175 6.94 9.46 -0.46
C TYR A 175 5.56 9.05 0.10
N VAL A 176 5.47 7.89 0.75
CA VAL A 176 4.21 7.28 1.20
C VAL A 176 4.35 6.81 2.64
N ASP A 177 3.27 6.93 3.42
CA ASP A 177 3.27 6.55 4.84
C ASP A 177 3.21 5.03 5.00
N TYR A 178 4.01 4.46 5.91
CA TYR A 178 4.03 3.03 6.17
C TYR A 178 3.06 2.69 7.30
N LEU A 179 2.00 1.92 7.02
CA LEU A 179 1.03 1.57 8.06
C LEU A 179 1.64 0.61 9.08
N THR A 180 1.40 0.88 10.35
CA THR A 180 1.78 -0.02 11.43
C THR A 180 0.91 -1.27 11.46
N SER A 181 1.36 -2.27 12.22
CA SER A 181 0.62 -3.52 12.42
C SER A 181 -0.81 -3.33 12.95
N ARG A 182 -1.06 -2.25 13.71
CA ARG A 182 -2.39 -1.95 14.25
C ARG A 182 -3.32 -1.36 13.19
N GLU A 183 -2.78 -0.53 12.31
CA GLU A 183 -3.53 0.16 11.24
C GLU A 183 -3.79 -0.76 10.06
N ALA A 184 -2.86 -1.67 9.75
CA ALA A 184 -2.96 -2.66 8.68
C ALA A 184 -4.00 -3.78 8.92
N SER A 185 -4.80 -3.71 9.99
CA SER A 185 -5.83 -4.69 10.37
C SER A 185 -5.30 -6.13 10.47
N ASN A 186 -4.40 -6.37 11.42
CA ASN A 186 -3.74 -7.67 11.64
C ASN A 186 -4.51 -8.67 12.51
N GLY A 187 -5.84 -8.74 12.34
CA GLY A 187 -6.66 -9.77 12.96
C GLY A 187 -6.22 -11.19 12.58
N PHE A 188 -6.68 -12.19 13.33
CA PHE A 188 -6.40 -13.61 13.01
C PHE A 188 -6.82 -14.00 11.59
N LEU A 189 -8.04 -13.60 11.18
CA LEU A 189 -8.55 -13.87 9.84
C LEU A 189 -7.74 -13.16 8.76
N SER A 190 -7.35 -11.90 8.99
CA SER A 190 -6.51 -11.14 8.08
C SER A 190 -5.17 -11.82 7.86
N ARG A 191 -4.54 -12.34 8.92
CA ARG A 191 -3.26 -13.07 8.81
C ARG A 191 -3.37 -14.34 7.98
N LEU A 192 -4.48 -15.07 8.09
CA LEU A 192 -4.72 -16.27 7.28
C LEU A 192 -5.00 -15.96 5.81
N ILE A 193 -5.77 -14.90 5.54
CA ILE A 193 -6.26 -14.59 4.19
C ILE A 193 -5.25 -13.74 3.41
N ILE A 194 -4.63 -12.76 4.06
CA ILE A 194 -3.78 -11.73 3.45
C ILE A 194 -2.30 -12.10 3.63
N GLY A 195 -1.92 -12.51 4.85
CA GLY A 195 -0.59 -12.97 5.21
C GLY A 195 -0.05 -12.29 6.47
N GLU A 196 1.23 -12.52 6.78
CA GLU A 196 1.89 -11.98 7.97
C GLU A 196 2.49 -10.60 7.71
N TYR A 197 2.00 -9.58 8.40
CA TYR A 197 2.58 -8.24 8.36
C TYR A 197 4.09 -8.25 8.68
N GLN A 198 4.83 -7.43 7.94
CA GLN A 198 6.27 -7.25 8.12
C GLN A 198 6.55 -5.84 8.65
N PRO A 199 7.36 -5.71 9.72
CA PRO A 199 7.78 -4.39 10.20
C PRO A 199 8.66 -3.69 9.17
N LEU A 200 8.71 -2.37 9.21
CA LEU A 200 9.49 -1.54 8.29
C LEU A 200 11.01 -1.67 8.51
N LEU A 201 11.44 -1.77 9.78
CA LEU A 201 12.85 -1.66 10.17
C LEU A 201 13.81 -2.60 9.41
N PRO A 202 13.51 -3.89 9.18
CA PRO A 202 14.40 -4.78 8.43
C PRO A 202 14.68 -4.31 7.00
N PHE A 203 13.73 -3.64 6.35
CA PHE A 203 13.89 -3.14 4.98
C PHE A 203 14.78 -1.88 4.89
N LEU A 204 15.02 -1.23 6.03
CA LEU A 204 15.85 -0.02 6.13
C LEU A 204 17.21 -0.29 6.78
N GLU A 205 17.50 -1.54 7.13
CA GLU A 205 18.75 -1.91 7.79
C GLU A 205 19.95 -1.63 6.87
N GLY A 206 20.91 -0.84 7.35
CA GLY A 206 22.05 -0.38 6.56
C GLY A 206 21.81 0.89 5.72
N ARG A 207 20.63 1.53 5.83
CA ARG A 207 20.28 2.77 5.12
C ARG A 207 19.81 3.88 6.08
N ASP A 208 20.73 4.37 6.90
CA ASP A 208 20.43 5.34 7.96
C ASP A 208 20.17 6.78 7.44
N ASP A 209 20.42 7.04 6.15
CA ASP A 209 20.29 8.34 5.49
C ASP A 209 18.89 8.61 4.91
N ILE A 210 18.01 7.61 4.90
CA ILE A 210 16.68 7.71 4.30
C ILE A 210 15.76 8.60 5.12
N ARG A 211 15.18 9.61 4.45
CA ARG A 211 14.15 10.48 5.02
C ARG A 211 12.78 9.91 4.69
N THR A 212 12.17 9.25 5.66
CA THR A 212 10.78 8.76 5.58
C THR A 212 9.80 9.93 5.61
N LYS A 213 8.63 9.76 4.99
CA LYS A 213 7.57 10.77 4.99
C LYS A 213 7.05 11.06 6.42
N ASP A 214 6.84 10.02 7.23
CA ASP A 214 6.57 10.16 8.67
C ASP A 214 7.89 10.13 9.47
N PRO A 215 8.20 11.13 10.30
CA PRO A 215 9.36 11.13 11.20
C PRO A 215 9.44 9.93 12.14
N LYS A 216 8.30 9.29 12.49
CA LYS A 216 8.26 8.10 13.36
C LYS A 216 8.78 6.84 12.67
N ASP A 217 8.69 6.81 11.34
CA ASP A 217 9.15 5.69 10.53
C ASP A 217 10.66 5.76 10.21
N MET A 218 11.35 6.80 10.71
CA MET A 218 12.78 6.96 10.50
C MET A 218 13.57 5.81 11.13
N PRO A 219 14.66 5.30 10.50
CA PRO A 219 15.46 4.21 11.04
C PRO A 219 15.94 4.43 12.48
N ALA A 220 16.33 5.67 12.82
CA ALA A 220 16.76 6.04 14.16
C ALA A 220 15.62 5.97 15.20
N ALA A 221 14.41 6.42 14.83
CA ALA A 221 13.24 6.38 15.70
C ALA A 221 12.76 4.94 15.93
N LEU A 222 12.73 4.12 14.88
CA LEU A 222 12.37 2.71 14.94
C LEU A 222 13.35 1.88 15.81
N LYS A 223 14.65 2.14 15.71
CA LYS A 223 15.68 1.50 16.56
C LYS A 223 15.55 1.90 18.04
N SER A 224 15.11 3.13 18.31
CA SER A 224 14.87 3.63 19.68
C SER A 224 13.53 3.19 20.30
N THR A 225 12.65 2.59 19.50
CA THR A 225 11.35 2.06 19.95
C THR A 225 11.44 0.56 20.26
N PRO A 226 12.05 0.16 21.39
CA PRO A 226 11.61 -1.08 22.05
C PRO A 226 11.32 -0.86 23.56
N GLU A 227 10.23 -1.47 24.03
CA GLU A 227 9.81 -1.68 25.44
C GLU A 227 9.07 -0.55 26.21
N GLU A 228 9.37 0.74 26.03
CA GLU A 228 8.80 1.77 26.91
C GLU A 228 7.28 2.05 26.70
N GLU A 229 6.77 1.93 25.47
CA GLU A 229 5.34 2.13 25.20
C GLU A 229 4.46 0.98 25.71
N LEU A 230 5.03 -0.21 25.92
CA LEU A 230 4.30 -1.37 26.45
C LEU A 230 4.06 -1.25 27.97
N GLN A 231 4.86 -0.47 28.70
CA GLN A 231 4.69 -0.25 30.15
C GLN A 231 3.86 0.99 30.51
N LYS A 232 3.64 1.93 29.58
CA LYS A 232 2.90 3.18 29.85
C LYS A 232 1.38 3.11 29.65
N GLN A 233 0.76 1.93 29.58
CA GLN A 233 -0.69 1.84 29.72
C GLN A 233 -1.09 1.80 31.20
N PRO A 234 -1.79 2.82 31.73
CA PRO A 234 -2.35 2.73 33.06
C PRO A 234 -3.38 1.59 33.09
N LYS A 235 -3.17 0.64 34.01
CA LYS A 235 -4.14 -0.36 34.48
C LYS A 235 -5.49 0.35 34.73
N LYS A 236 -6.40 0.33 33.75
CA LYS A 236 -7.74 0.85 33.95
C LYS A 236 -8.43 -0.04 34.99
N LEU A 237 -8.76 0.58 36.13
CA LEU A 237 -9.53 0.03 37.23
C LEU A 237 -10.76 -0.71 36.73
N LYS A 238 -10.98 -1.92 37.26
CA LYS A 238 -12.31 -2.53 37.27
C LYS A 238 -13.27 -1.61 38.03
N PRO A 239 -14.48 -1.33 37.53
CA PRO A 239 -15.49 -0.72 38.38
C PRO A 239 -15.93 -1.73 39.45
N SER A 240 -15.80 -1.30 40.70
CA SER A 240 -16.59 -1.79 41.83
C SER A 240 -18.06 -1.53 41.52
N THR A 241 -18.88 -2.57 41.45
CA THR A 241 -20.16 -2.77 42.18
C THR A 241 -20.72 -4.13 41.77
#